data_AF-A0A9X1X936-F1
#
_entry.id   AF-A0A9X1X936-F1
#
_cell.length_a   1.000
_cell.length_b   1.000
_cell.length_c   1.000
_cell.angle_alpha   90.00
_cell.angle_beta   90.00
_cell.angle_gamma   90.00
#
_symmetry.space_group_name_H-M   'P 1'
#
loop_
_entity.id
_entity.type
_entity.pdbx_description
1 polymer ?
#
loop_
_entity_poly.entity_id
_entity_poly.type
_entity_poly.pdbx_seq_one_letter_code
_entity_poly.pdbx_strand_id
1 'polypeptide(L)'
;MILNKETISAFKDGQIIGIPFPVTRGFTFTSVKKMWGEPERVIDNEDIHDYVYTKKGRKIIFTEDELKTIYDTIVEVKIGKESLFHQMGKPSEQSKKGGTLYYDEGQYIAMFHHETKDLWTLILRKKMN
;
A
#
# COMPACT_ATOMS: atom_id res chain seq x y z
N MET A 1 0.48 -7.49 13.96
CA MET A 1 1.40 -7.33 12.81
C MET A 1 0.55 -7.08 11.56
N ILE A 2 0.95 -6.21 10.63
CA ILE A 2 0.15 -5.93 9.41
C ILE A 2 0.14 -7.15 8.48
N LEU A 3 1.27 -7.83 8.30
CA LEU A 3 1.41 -8.96 7.38
C LEU A 3 1.07 -10.33 8.02
N ASN A 4 -0.10 -10.47 8.62
CA ASN A 4 -0.59 -11.81 8.98
C ASN A 4 -1.20 -12.50 7.73
N LYS A 5 -1.47 -13.81 7.83
CA LYS A 5 -2.04 -14.60 6.72
C LYS A 5 -3.35 -14.03 6.19
N GLU A 6 -4.16 -13.43 7.06
CA GLU A 6 -5.43 -12.79 6.72
C GLU A 6 -5.22 -11.57 5.82
N THR A 7 -4.34 -10.64 6.22
CA THR A 7 -3.98 -9.47 5.40
C THR A 7 -3.40 -9.87 4.05
N ILE A 8 -2.48 -10.84 4.05
CA ILE A 8 -1.84 -11.31 2.80
C ILE A 8 -2.91 -11.88 1.86
N SER A 9 -3.82 -12.70 2.38
CA SER A 9 -4.91 -13.27 1.58
C SER A 9 -5.89 -12.21 1.05
N ALA A 10 -5.98 -11.05 1.70
CA ALA A 10 -6.86 -9.95 1.31
C ALA A 10 -6.26 -9.05 0.20
N PHE A 11 -4.96 -9.18 -0.12
CA PHE A 11 -4.34 -8.43 -1.20
C PHE A 11 -4.97 -8.73 -2.57
N LYS A 12 -5.38 -9.98 -2.80
CA LYS A 12 -6.11 -10.39 -4.01
C LYS A 12 -7.43 -9.66 -4.23
N ASP A 13 -7.98 -9.08 -3.16
CA ASP A 13 -9.22 -8.30 -3.14
C ASP A 13 -8.94 -6.79 -3.05
N GLY A 14 -7.66 -6.38 -3.13
CA GLY A 14 -7.23 -4.99 -3.06
C GLY A 14 -7.29 -4.39 -1.65
N GLN A 15 -7.25 -5.22 -0.61
CA GLN A 15 -7.43 -4.78 0.78
C GLN A 15 -6.18 -4.97 1.63
N ILE A 16 -5.95 -4.00 2.54
CA ILE A 16 -5.01 -4.15 3.65
C ILE A 16 -5.84 -4.16 4.94
N ILE A 17 -5.87 -5.28 5.66
CA ILE A 17 -6.68 -5.41 6.88
C ILE A 17 -6.28 -4.33 7.91
N GLY A 18 -7.29 -3.65 8.45
CA GLY A 18 -7.13 -2.49 9.32
C GLY A 18 -7.12 -1.15 8.59
N ILE A 19 -7.17 -1.14 7.26
CA ILE A 19 -7.40 0.02 6.41
C ILE A 19 -8.72 -0.22 5.67
N PRO A 20 -9.80 0.52 6.00
CA PRO A 20 -11.16 0.25 5.52
C PRO A 20 -11.38 0.73 4.07
N PHE A 21 -10.32 0.74 3.27
CA PHE A 21 -10.28 1.39 1.96
C PHE A 21 -9.60 0.46 0.96
N PRO A 22 -10.39 -0.28 0.18
CA PRO A 22 -9.85 -1.14 -0.87
C PRO A 22 -9.35 -0.30 -2.05
N VAL A 23 -8.32 -0.79 -2.72
CA VAL A 23 -7.75 -0.20 -3.95
C VAL A 23 -8.63 -0.59 -5.16
N THR A 24 -9.93 -0.27 -5.11
CA THR A 24 -10.91 -0.66 -6.15
C THR A 24 -11.34 0.52 -7.02
N ARG A 25 -11.90 0.24 -8.21
CA ARG A 25 -12.49 1.28 -9.06
C ARG A 25 -13.59 2.02 -8.29
N GLY A 26 -13.56 3.36 -8.34
CA GLY A 26 -14.55 4.22 -7.68
C GLY A 26 -14.22 4.58 -6.23
N PHE A 27 -13.08 4.11 -5.68
CA PHE A 27 -12.58 4.61 -4.41
C PHE A 27 -11.82 5.92 -4.62
N THR A 28 -12.26 6.97 -3.93
CA THR A 28 -11.77 8.35 -4.11
C THR A 28 -11.34 8.94 -2.78
N PHE A 29 -10.53 10.00 -2.80
CA PHE A 29 -10.14 10.71 -1.59
C PHE A 29 -11.36 11.25 -0.81
N THR A 30 -12.44 11.63 -1.49
CA THR A 30 -13.68 12.05 -0.83
C THR A 30 -14.21 10.99 0.14
N SER A 31 -14.09 9.71 -0.23
CA SER A 31 -14.50 8.59 0.63
C SER A 31 -13.59 8.42 1.84
N VAL A 32 -12.27 8.58 1.65
CA VAL A 32 -11.29 8.60 2.76
C VAL A 32 -11.64 9.73 3.72
N LYS A 33 -11.78 10.95 3.20
CA LYS A 33 -12.06 12.17 3.96
C LYS A 33 -13.35 12.08 4.76
N LYS A 34 -14.41 11.51 4.19
CA LYS A 34 -15.69 11.31 4.89
C LYS A 34 -15.55 10.43 6.13
N MET A 35 -14.68 9.42 6.10
CA MET A 35 -14.53 8.48 7.20
C MET A 35 -13.41 8.86 8.17
N TRP A 36 -12.31 9.42 7.67
CA TRP A 36 -11.08 9.66 8.44
C TRP A 36 -10.77 11.13 8.70
N GLY A 37 -11.55 12.05 8.12
CA GLY A 37 -11.32 13.48 8.18
C GLY A 37 -10.23 13.97 7.22
N GLU A 38 -9.79 15.20 7.43
CA GLU A 38 -8.69 15.78 6.66
C GLU A 38 -7.38 14.99 6.89
N PRO A 39 -6.53 14.88 5.86
CA PRO A 39 -5.18 14.34 6.00
C PRO A 39 -4.31 15.29 6.83
N GLU A 40 -3.27 14.74 7.44
CA GLU A 40 -2.25 15.51 8.14
C GLU A 40 -1.39 16.31 7.17
N ARG A 41 -1.21 15.78 5.95
CA ARG A 41 -0.46 16.43 4.88
C ARG A 41 -0.99 16.01 3.52
N VAL A 42 -1.00 16.96 2.59
CA VAL A 42 -1.21 16.73 1.16
C VAL A 42 0.09 17.06 0.42
N ILE A 43 0.53 16.17 -0.46
CA ILE A 43 1.65 16.43 -1.37
C ILE A 43 1.07 16.44 -2.77
N ASP A 44 1.22 17.56 -3.46
CA ASP A 44 0.78 17.74 -4.84
C ASP A 44 1.99 17.53 -5.75
N ASN A 45 1.88 16.56 -6.66
CA ASN A 45 2.90 16.20 -7.63
C ASN A 45 2.37 16.35 -9.07
N GLU A 46 1.62 17.41 -9.34
CA GLU A 46 1.00 17.76 -10.63
C GLU A 46 -0.08 16.75 -11.06
N ASP A 47 0.34 15.56 -11.48
CA ASP A 47 -0.55 14.51 -12.01
C ASP A 47 -1.19 13.66 -10.90
N ILE A 48 -0.63 13.71 -9.68
CA ILE A 48 -1.07 12.89 -8.55
C ILE A 48 -1.07 13.68 -7.24
N HIS A 49 -1.93 13.27 -6.32
CA HIS A 49 -2.00 13.80 -4.95
C HIS A 49 -1.77 12.68 -3.93
N ASP A 50 -0.83 12.89 -3.01
CA ASP A 50 -0.62 11.99 -1.87
C ASP A 50 -1.26 12.56 -0.61
N TYR A 51 -2.17 11.80 -0.03
CA TYR A 51 -2.87 12.13 1.21
C TYR A 51 -2.31 11.32 2.37
N VAL A 52 -1.62 12.00 3.29
CA VAL A 52 -0.90 11.37 4.41
C VAL A 52 -1.75 11.39 5.67
N TYR A 53 -1.86 10.22 6.31
CA TYR A 53 -2.54 10.02 7.60
C TYR A 53 -1.65 9.26 8.56
N THR A 54 -1.79 9.54 9.86
CA THR A 54 -1.29 8.68 10.94
C THR A 54 -2.47 8.01 11.64
N LYS A 55 -2.62 6.70 11.50
CA LYS A 55 -3.65 5.92 12.22
C LYS A 55 -2.99 4.85 13.07
N LYS A 56 -3.35 4.82 14.36
CA LYS A 56 -2.79 3.87 15.36
C LYS A 56 -1.23 3.86 15.34
N GLY A 57 -0.62 5.04 15.21
CA GLY A 57 0.84 5.20 15.19
C GLY A 57 1.53 4.71 13.92
N ARG A 58 0.79 4.60 12.81
CA ARG A 58 1.33 4.19 11.51
C ARG A 58 1.00 5.21 10.44
N LYS A 59 1.99 5.51 9.59
CA LYS A 59 1.80 6.31 8.40
C LYS A 59 1.08 5.51 7.32
N ILE A 60 0.04 6.11 6.76
CA ILE A 60 -0.76 5.59 5.66
C ILE A 60 -0.85 6.70 4.61
N ILE A 61 -0.61 6.37 3.35
CA ILE A 61 -0.72 7.30 2.23
C ILE A 61 -1.70 6.73 1.22
N PHE A 62 -2.60 7.56 0.72
CA PHE A 62 -3.42 7.27 -0.45
C PHE A 62 -2.95 8.16 -1.59
N THR A 63 -2.64 7.55 -2.73
CA THR A 63 -2.28 8.30 -3.94
C THR A 63 -3.47 8.31 -4.89
N GLU A 64 -3.94 9.51 -5.22
CA GLU A 64 -5.04 9.77 -6.15
C GLU A 64 -4.51 10.35 -7.46
N ASP A 65 -5.00 9.86 -8.59
CA ASP A 65 -4.69 10.38 -9.92
C ASP A 65 -5.61 11.55 -10.33
N GLU A 66 -5.36 12.12 -11.52
CA GLU A 66 -6.19 13.18 -12.11
C GLU A 66 -7.66 12.77 -12.31
N LEU A 67 -7.92 11.47 -12.50
CA LEU A 67 -9.27 10.90 -12.64
C LEU A 67 -9.97 10.71 -11.30
N LYS A 68 -9.39 11.22 -10.21
CA LYS A 68 -9.92 11.14 -8.85
C LYS A 68 -10.08 9.71 -8.35
N THR A 69 -9.21 8.81 -8.84
CA THR A 69 -9.16 7.43 -8.42
C THR A 69 -7.94 7.21 -7.54
N ILE A 70 -8.16 6.66 -6.35
CA ILE A 70 -7.06 6.17 -5.53
C ILE A 70 -6.59 4.84 -6.13
N TYR A 71 -5.35 4.82 -6.60
CA TYR A 71 -4.75 3.66 -7.24
C TYR A 71 -3.65 2.99 -6.40
N ASP A 72 -3.14 3.69 -5.37
CA ASP A 72 -2.22 3.15 -4.38
C ASP A 72 -2.71 3.38 -2.94
N THR A 73 -2.55 2.34 -2.12
CA THR A 73 -2.52 2.47 -0.66
C THR A 73 -1.15 2.06 -0.14
N ILE A 74 -0.50 2.97 0.58
CA ILE A 74 0.88 2.85 1.02
C ILE A 74 0.91 2.81 2.55
N VAL A 75 1.62 1.83 3.12
CA VAL A 75 1.70 1.63 4.57
C VAL A 75 3.11 1.25 5.01
N GLU A 76 3.53 1.72 6.18
CA GLU A 76 4.77 1.27 6.80
C GLU A 76 4.61 -0.11 7.45
N VAL A 77 5.58 -0.98 7.20
CA VAL A 77 5.66 -2.33 7.76
C VAL A 77 7.02 -2.51 8.45
N LYS A 78 6.98 -2.55 9.79
CA LYS A 78 8.16 -2.82 10.62
C LYS A 78 8.46 -4.33 10.64
N ILE A 79 9.27 -4.79 9.71
CA ILE A 79 9.63 -6.21 9.54
C ILE A 79 11.04 -6.34 8.95
N GLY A 80 11.81 -7.33 9.42
CA GLY A 80 13.09 -7.67 8.83
C GLY A 80 12.92 -8.45 7.52
N LYS A 81 13.91 -8.35 6.61
CA LYS A 81 13.87 -9.03 5.30
C LYS A 81 13.54 -10.51 5.40
N GLU A 82 14.24 -11.29 6.24
CA GLU A 82 14.00 -12.73 6.35
C GLU A 82 12.58 -13.06 6.80
N SER A 83 12.02 -12.29 7.74
CA SER A 83 10.64 -12.45 8.18
C SER A 83 9.63 -12.10 7.09
N LEU A 84 9.92 -11.09 6.26
CA LEU A 84 9.11 -10.76 5.09
C LEU A 84 9.09 -11.91 4.08
N PHE A 85 10.25 -12.48 3.75
CA PHE A 85 10.34 -13.66 2.87
C PHE A 85 9.66 -14.88 3.46
N HIS A 86 9.72 -15.08 4.78
CA HIS A 86 9.02 -16.17 5.45
C HIS A 86 7.49 -16.03 5.35
N GLN A 87 6.97 -14.81 5.45
CA GLN A 87 5.53 -14.53 5.43
C GLN A 87 4.95 -14.49 4.02
N MET A 88 5.64 -13.82 3.09
CA MET A 88 5.16 -13.60 1.72
C MET A 88 5.65 -14.68 0.74
N GLY A 89 6.67 -15.44 1.10
CA GLY A 89 7.35 -16.34 0.18
C GLY A 89 8.27 -15.61 -0.81
N LYS A 90 8.59 -16.29 -1.91
CA LYS A 90 9.44 -15.76 -2.98
C LYS A 90 8.65 -14.72 -3.80
N PRO A 91 9.19 -13.52 -4.05
CA PRO A 91 8.53 -12.53 -4.89
C PRO A 91 8.45 -12.99 -6.35
N SER A 92 7.43 -12.52 -7.05
CA SER A 92 7.24 -12.72 -8.49
C SER A 92 8.35 -12.02 -9.29
N GLU A 93 8.71 -10.81 -8.86
CA GLU A 93 9.80 -10.02 -9.41
C GLU A 93 10.55 -9.29 -8.29
N GLN A 94 11.83 -8.99 -8.52
CA GLN A 94 12.61 -8.11 -7.65
C GLN A 94 13.41 -7.13 -8.50
N SER A 95 13.53 -5.88 -8.05
CA SER A 95 14.37 -4.91 -8.74
C SER A 95 15.84 -5.37 -8.73
N LYS A 96 16.65 -4.95 -9.72
CA LYS A 96 18.05 -5.42 -9.89
C LYS A 96 18.91 -5.30 -8.63
N LYS A 97 18.64 -4.32 -7.76
CA LYS A 97 19.35 -4.11 -6.49
C LYS A 97 18.63 -4.68 -5.27
N GLY A 98 17.49 -5.36 -5.47
CA GLY A 98 16.65 -5.91 -4.39
C GLY A 98 15.95 -4.84 -3.55
N GLY A 99 15.92 -3.58 -4.02
CA GLY A 99 15.31 -2.46 -3.30
C GLY A 99 13.78 -2.47 -3.32
N THR A 100 13.17 -3.23 -4.24
CA THR A 100 11.73 -3.44 -4.30
C THR A 100 11.44 -4.90 -4.62
N LEU A 101 10.54 -5.51 -3.84
CA LEU A 101 10.02 -6.85 -4.05
C LEU A 101 8.58 -6.73 -4.55
N TYR A 102 8.23 -7.50 -5.58
CA TYR A 102 6.90 -7.47 -6.21
C TYR A 102 6.22 -8.83 -6.03
N TYR A 103 4.99 -8.81 -5.55
CA TYR A 103 4.14 -9.98 -5.36
C TYR A 103 2.88 -9.80 -6.22
N ASP A 104 2.66 -10.74 -7.14
CA ASP A 104 1.48 -10.76 -8.00
C ASP A 104 0.30 -11.36 -7.23
N GLU A 105 -0.74 -10.56 -7.02
CA GLU A 105 -1.94 -10.91 -6.27
C GLU A 105 -3.18 -10.86 -7.21
N GLY A 106 -3.02 -11.31 -8.46
CA GLY A 106 -4.09 -11.37 -9.44
C GLY A 106 -4.33 -10.02 -10.13
N GLN A 107 -5.38 -9.30 -9.74
CA GLN A 107 -5.67 -7.95 -10.28
C GLN A 107 -4.85 -6.85 -9.58
N TYR A 108 -4.09 -7.22 -8.56
CA TYR A 108 -3.33 -6.32 -7.72
C TYR A 108 -1.86 -6.71 -7.70
N ILE A 109 -1.02 -5.77 -7.29
CA ILE A 109 0.39 -5.99 -7.00
C ILE A 109 0.65 -5.45 -5.60
N ALA A 110 1.23 -6.28 -4.74
CA ALA A 110 1.81 -5.85 -3.48
C ALA A 110 3.31 -5.63 -3.69
N MET A 111 3.77 -4.39 -3.49
CA MET A 111 5.18 -4.03 -3.59
C MET A 111 5.73 -3.72 -2.22
N PHE A 112 6.92 -4.23 -1.90
CA PHE A 112 7.66 -3.87 -0.69
C PHE A 112 8.91 -3.11 -1.09
N HIS A 113 8.93 -1.81 -0.82
CA HIS A 113 10.12 -0.98 -0.97
C HIS A 113 10.94 -1.00 0.31
N HIS A 114 12.23 -1.25 0.20
CA HIS A 114 13.14 -1.31 1.36
C HIS A 114 13.52 0.10 1.82
N GLU A 115 13.11 0.46 3.03
CA GLU A 115 13.52 1.74 3.65
C GLU A 115 14.77 1.53 4.50
N THR A 116 14.72 0.58 5.43
CA THR A 116 15.82 0.20 6.33
C THR A 116 15.76 -1.29 6.64
N LYS A 117 16.75 -1.80 7.39
CA LYS A 117 16.86 -3.21 7.79
C LYS A 117 15.54 -3.81 8.29
N ASP A 118 14.79 -3.06 9.09
CA ASP A 118 13.57 -3.51 9.77
C ASP A 118 12.34 -2.66 9.39
N LEU A 119 12.41 -1.92 8.28
CA LEU A 119 11.31 -1.10 7.78
C LEU A 119 11.16 -1.25 6.27
N TRP A 120 9.95 -1.59 5.87
CA TRP A 120 9.54 -1.66 4.49
C TRP A 120 8.30 -0.82 4.28
N THR A 121 8.17 -0.23 3.10
CA THR A 121 6.95 0.41 2.65
C THR A 121 6.18 -0.59 1.78
N LEU A 122 4.99 -0.99 2.23
CA LEU A 122 4.06 -1.78 1.44
C LEU A 122 3.20 -0.85 0.60
N ILE A 123 3.21 -1.03 -0.70
CA ILE A 123 2.32 -0.37 -1.66
C ILE A 123 1.41 -1.45 -2.24
N LEU A 124 0.11 -1.36 -1.97
CA LEU A 124 -0.89 -2.17 -2.67
C LEU A 124 -1.46 -1.34 -3.82
N ARG A 125 -1.30 -1.86 -5.04
CA ARG A 125 -1.67 -1.18 -6.28
C ARG A 125 -2.62 -2.05 -7.10
N LYS A 126 -3.60 -1.44 -7.75
CA LYS A 126 -4.38 -2.11 -8.80
C LYS A 126 -3.62 -2.10 -10.13
N LYS A 127 -3.55 -3.24 -10.81
CA LYS A 127 -2.97 -3.30 -12.16
C LYS A 127 -3.83 -2.45 -13.11
N MET A 128 -3.17 -1.57 -13.86
CA MET A 128 -3.81 -0.86 -14.96
C MET A 128 -3.90 -1.82 -16.15
N ASN A 129 -5.11 -2.10 -16.60
CA ASN A 129 -5.36 -2.87 -17.84
C ASN A 129 -5.30 -1.94 -19.05
#